data_AF-A0AAD1WFL2-F1
#
_entry.id   AF-A0AAD1WFL2-F1
#
_cell.length_a   1.000
_cell.length_b   1.000
_cell.length_c   1.000
_cell.angle_alpha   90.00
_cell.angle_beta   90.00
_cell.angle_gamma   90.00
#
_symmetry.space_group_name_H-M   'P 1'
#
loop_
_entity.id
_entity.type
_entity.pdbx_description
1 polymer ?
#
loop_
_entity_poly.entity_id
_entity_poly.type
_entity_poly.pdbx_seq_one_letter_code
_entity_poly.pdbx_strand_id
1 'polypeptide(L)'
;METYGELIQARRQLKDLLTKRYLRSLQHSKGYFYAHANKGCKYLAHLLKGNAPRTQVRYLRLSSGTTTTFPNKIAGEFRKYYHSLYNIHVTDGNDDSDAEDARTRDYLQESITRTISSDTAERWTPSFLWRSSWRP
;
A
#
# COMPACT_ATOMS: atom_id res chain seq x y z
N MET A 1 -60.19 -3.81 -12.18
CA MET A 1 -58.80 -3.67 -12.70
C MET A 1 -58.02 -2.53 -12.03
N GLU A 2 -58.64 -1.68 -11.21
CA GLU A 2 -58.01 -0.50 -10.60
C GLU A 2 -56.90 -0.83 -9.57
N THR A 3 -57.01 -1.97 -8.90
CA THR A 3 -56.09 -2.39 -7.83
C THR A 3 -54.65 -2.66 -8.26
N TYR A 4 -54.43 -3.07 -9.51
CA TYR A 4 -53.08 -3.36 -10.03
C TYR A 4 -52.31 -2.08 -10.38
N GLY A 5 -53.02 -1.05 -10.87
CA GLY A 5 -52.44 0.25 -11.16
C GLY A 5 -51.97 0.97 -9.90
N GLU A 6 -52.79 0.92 -8.84
CA GLU A 6 -52.47 1.47 -7.52
C GLU A 6 -51.24 0.79 -6.89
N LEU A 7 -51.14 -0.54 -7.00
CA LEU A 7 -49.99 -1.32 -6.53
C LEU A 7 -48.68 -0.88 -7.21
N ILE A 8 -48.73 -0.64 -8.53
CA ILE A 8 -47.55 -0.19 -9.29
C ILE A 8 -47.13 1.22 -8.85
N GLN A 9 -48.09 2.12 -8.63
CA GLN A 9 -47.79 3.47 -8.16
C GLN A 9 -47.19 3.47 -6.75
N ALA A 10 -47.78 2.72 -5.82
CA ALA A 10 -47.24 2.56 -4.47
C ALA A 10 -45.81 2.00 -4.48
N ARG A 11 -45.54 1.01 -5.35
CA ARG A 11 -44.19 0.44 -5.52
C ARG A 11 -43.18 1.45 -6.08
N ARG A 12 -43.59 2.31 -7.02
CA ARG A 12 -42.72 3.37 -7.56
C ARG A 12 -42.41 4.43 -6.49
N GLN A 13 -43.42 4.89 -5.77
CA GLN A 13 -43.25 5.86 -4.68
C GLN A 13 -42.31 5.32 -3.59
N LEU A 14 -42.46 4.06 -3.20
CA LEU A 14 -41.57 3.43 -2.23
C LEU A 14 -40.12 3.39 -2.73
N LYS A 15 -39.89 2.99 -3.99
CA LYS A 15 -38.55 2.99 -4.60
C LYS A 15 -37.94 4.38 -4.64
N ASP A 16 -38.72 5.40 -4.97
CA ASP A 16 -38.24 6.78 -5.02
C ASP A 16 -37.87 7.30 -3.63
N LEU A 17 -38.67 7.00 -2.61
CA LEU A 17 -38.38 7.37 -1.23
C LEU A 17 -37.11 6.70 -0.69
N LEU A 18 -36.94 5.40 -0.97
CA LEU A 18 -35.74 4.66 -0.60
C LEU A 18 -34.50 5.22 -1.30
N THR A 19 -34.59 5.51 -2.60
CA THR A 19 -33.50 6.11 -3.37
C THR A 19 -33.13 7.49 -2.82
N LYS A 20 -34.11 8.36 -2.55
CA LYS A 20 -33.90 9.70 -1.97
C LYS A 20 -33.29 9.63 -0.56
N ARG A 21 -33.70 8.65 0.26
CA ARG A 21 -33.11 8.44 1.58
C ARG A 21 -31.65 7.99 1.48
N TYR A 22 -31.37 7.04 0.60
CA TYR A 22 -30.01 6.55 0.36
C TYR A 22 -29.09 7.66 -0.13
N LEU A 23 -29.53 8.46 -1.12
CA LEU A 23 -28.76 9.60 -1.64
C LEU A 23 -28.44 10.62 -0.55
N ARG A 24 -29.39 10.96 0.32
CA ARG A 24 -29.16 11.86 1.46
C ARG A 24 -28.13 11.28 2.45
N SER A 25 -28.24 10.00 2.79
CA SER A 25 -27.27 9.33 3.66
C SER A 25 -25.86 9.32 3.06
N LEU A 26 -25.76 9.04 1.76
CA LEU A 26 -24.51 9.05 1.02
C LEU A 26 -23.90 10.46 0.99
N GLN A 27 -24.70 11.49 0.72
CA GLN A 27 -24.23 12.89 0.74
C GLN A 27 -23.76 13.31 2.13
N HIS A 28 -24.49 12.91 3.18
CA HIS A 28 -24.11 13.20 4.57
C HIS A 28 -22.79 12.52 4.94
N SER A 29 -22.64 11.23 4.63
CA SER A 29 -21.41 10.47 4.83
C SER A 29 -20.23 11.09 4.07
N LYS A 30 -20.42 11.47 2.80
CA LYS A 30 -19.40 12.18 2.01
C LYS A 30 -19.01 13.51 2.65
N GLY A 31 -19.98 14.32 3.05
CA GLY A 31 -19.72 15.61 3.70
C GLY A 31 -18.93 15.44 5.00
N TYR A 32 -19.32 14.47 5.83
CA TYR A 32 -18.63 14.14 7.06
C TYR A 32 -17.17 13.66 6.80
N PHE A 33 -16.96 12.79 5.81
CA PHE A 33 -15.64 12.33 5.41
C PHE A 33 -14.74 13.50 4.97
N TYR A 34 -15.23 14.40 4.12
CA TYR A 34 -14.43 15.54 3.65
C TYR A 34 -14.15 16.57 4.75
N ALA A 35 -15.07 16.74 5.70
CA ALA A 35 -14.87 17.63 6.84
C ALA A 35 -13.86 17.09 7.87
N HIS A 36 -13.88 15.77 8.12
CA HIS A 36 -13.13 15.15 9.21
C HIS A 36 -11.95 14.29 8.75
N ALA A 37 -12.16 13.34 7.83
CA ALA A 37 -11.11 12.42 7.38
C ALA A 37 -10.02 13.12 6.57
N ASN A 38 -10.39 14.13 5.77
CA ASN A 38 -9.44 14.94 5.01
C ASN A 38 -8.37 15.60 5.92
N LYS A 39 -8.74 16.00 7.14
CA LYS A 39 -7.80 16.62 8.09
C LYS A 39 -6.75 15.63 8.56
N GLY A 40 -7.16 14.40 8.91
CA GLY A 40 -6.24 13.33 9.30
C GLY A 40 -5.31 12.92 8.16
N CYS A 41 -5.86 12.70 6.95
CA CYS A 41 -5.06 12.35 5.78
C CYS A 41 -4.06 13.46 5.41
N LYS A 42 -4.48 14.74 5.45
CA LYS A 42 -3.58 15.88 5.20
C LYS A 42 -2.48 16.00 6.25
N TYR A 43 -2.83 15.81 7.52
CA TYR A 43 -1.86 15.85 8.62
C TYR A 43 -0.82 14.73 8.47
N LEU A 44 -1.25 13.50 8.20
CA LEU A 44 -0.35 12.39 7.93
C LEU A 44 0.53 12.64 6.70
N ALA A 45 -0.04 13.15 5.61
CA ALA A 45 0.74 13.50 4.42
C ALA A 45 1.78 14.59 4.71
N HIS A 46 1.43 15.58 5.53
CA HIS A 46 2.36 16.63 5.95
C HIS A 46 3.49 16.08 6.83
N LEU A 47 3.16 15.22 7.80
CA LEU A 47 4.16 14.52 8.63
C LEU A 47 5.11 13.68 7.79
N LEU A 48 4.59 12.87 6.85
CA LEU A 48 5.40 12.05 5.96
C LEU A 48 6.30 12.92 5.08
N LYS A 49 5.78 14.03 4.55
CA LYS A 49 6.57 14.97 3.74
C LYS A 49 7.67 15.66 4.55
N GLY A 50 7.39 16.08 5.77
CA GLY A 50 8.36 16.72 6.67
C GLY A 50 9.43 15.75 7.17
N ASN A 51 9.07 14.48 7.36
CA ASN A 51 10.00 13.44 7.84
C ASN A 51 10.75 12.72 6.73
N ALA A 52 10.29 12.75 5.49
CA ALA A 52 10.98 12.18 4.33
C ALA A 52 12.49 12.54 4.23
N PRO A 53 12.93 13.79 4.45
CA PRO A 53 14.36 14.13 4.41
C PRO A 53 15.14 13.62 5.63
N ARG A 54 14.49 13.36 6.76
CA ARG A 54 15.11 12.84 7.99
C ARG A 54 15.25 11.32 7.98
N THR A 55 14.36 10.62 7.29
CA THR A 55 14.38 9.16 7.20
C THR A 55 15.32 8.63 6.11
N GLN A 56 15.78 9.50 5.21
CA GLN A 56 16.73 9.11 4.16
C GLN A 56 18.17 9.17 4.64
N VAL A 57 18.88 8.05 4.50
CA VAL A 57 20.33 7.99 4.72
C VAL A 57 21.02 8.81 3.63
N ARG A 58 21.51 10.00 4.00
CA ARG A 58 22.12 10.96 3.06
C ARG A 58 23.53 10.55 2.60
N TYR A 59 24.26 9.84 3.46
CA TYR A 59 25.59 9.35 3.14
C TYR A 59 25.85 8.05 3.91
N LEU A 60 26.53 7.12 3.24
CA LEU A 60 27.00 5.88 3.83
C LEU A 60 28.50 5.75 3.58
N ARG A 61 29.26 5.38 4.62
CA ARG A 61 30.67 5.00 4.47
C ARG A 61 30.73 3.51 4.16
N LEU A 62 31.30 3.16 3.01
CA LEU A 62 31.47 1.76 2.60
C LEU A 62 32.60 1.10 3.38
N SER A 63 32.62 -0.23 3.35
CA SER A 63 33.74 -1.05 3.87
C SER A 63 35.07 -0.73 3.21
N SER A 64 35.06 -0.24 1.96
CA SER A 64 36.24 0.26 1.24
C SER A 64 36.76 1.61 1.73
N GLY A 65 36.13 2.20 2.76
CA GLY A 65 36.51 3.49 3.34
C GLY A 65 35.98 4.71 2.57
N THR A 66 35.38 4.52 1.39
CA THR A 66 34.80 5.59 0.56
C THR A 66 33.41 6.00 1.05
N THR A 67 33.11 7.30 1.06
CA THR A 67 31.77 7.81 1.40
C THR A 67 30.94 7.96 0.13
N THR A 68 29.74 7.40 0.13
CA THR A 68 28.82 7.44 -1.01
C THR A 68 27.52 8.13 -0.64
N THR A 69 27.05 9.00 -1.54
CA THR A 69 25.75 9.70 -1.48
C THR A 69 24.73 9.10 -2.47
N PHE A 70 25.16 8.20 -3.36
CA PHE A 70 24.29 7.59 -4.36
C PHE A 70 23.33 6.59 -3.71
N PRO A 71 22.00 6.78 -3.86
CA PRO A 71 20.99 5.96 -3.17
C PRO A 71 21.08 4.47 -3.56
N ASN A 72 21.36 4.17 -4.83
CA ASN A 72 21.46 2.78 -5.32
C ASN A 72 22.61 2.02 -4.64
N LYS A 73 23.74 2.69 -4.42
CA LYS A 73 24.90 2.10 -3.75
C LYS A 73 24.64 1.92 -2.25
N ILE A 74 24.00 2.90 -1.61
CA ILE A 74 23.59 2.83 -0.20
C ILE A 74 22.64 1.63 0.01
N ALA A 75 21.61 1.50 -0.82
CA ALA A 75 20.67 0.39 -0.77
C ALA A 75 21.36 -0.97 -1.02
N GLY A 76 22.29 -1.03 -1.98
CA GLY A 76 23.07 -2.24 -2.27
C GLY A 76 23.93 -2.70 -1.09
N GLU A 77 24.54 -1.77 -0.35
CA GLU A 77 25.32 -2.10 0.84
C GLU A 77 24.45 -2.55 2.01
N PHE A 78 23.31 -1.89 2.26
CA PHE A 78 22.34 -2.40 3.25
C PHE A 78 21.86 -3.80 2.90
N ARG A 79 21.60 -4.07 1.61
CA ARG A 79 21.23 -5.41 1.13
C ARG A 79 22.30 -6.45 1.46
N LYS A 80 23.58 -6.16 1.18
CA LYS A 80 24.70 -7.06 1.49
C LYS A 80 24.83 -7.29 3.00
N TYR A 81 24.70 -6.23 3.79
CA TYR A 81 24.80 -6.29 5.25
C TYR A 81 23.70 -7.19 5.85
N TYR A 82 22.43 -6.97 5.50
CA TYR A 82 21.35 -7.82 5.99
C TYR A 82 21.42 -9.24 5.44
N HIS A 83 21.89 -9.42 4.21
CA HIS A 83 22.16 -10.76 3.70
C HIS A 83 23.24 -11.45 4.54
N SER A 84 24.30 -10.77 4.96
CA SER A 84 25.31 -11.38 5.84
C SER A 84 24.77 -11.75 7.23
N LEU A 85 23.80 -10.98 7.75
CA LEU A 85 23.20 -11.24 9.07
C LEU A 85 22.21 -12.40 9.06
N TYR A 86 21.40 -12.49 8.00
CA TYR A 86 20.28 -13.44 7.92
C TYR A 86 20.53 -14.60 6.96
N ASN A 87 21.67 -14.65 6.27
CA ASN A 87 22.07 -15.85 5.57
C ASN A 87 22.54 -16.87 6.60
N ILE A 88 21.58 -17.63 7.11
CA ILE A 88 21.79 -18.78 7.98
C ILE A 88 22.85 -19.65 7.31
N HIS A 89 24.03 -19.76 7.92
CA HIS A 89 24.99 -20.79 7.56
C HIS A 89 24.25 -22.12 7.72
N VAL A 90 23.98 -22.82 6.60
CA VAL A 90 23.72 -24.25 6.65
C VAL A 90 25.04 -24.83 7.15
N THR A 91 25.15 -25.02 8.46
CA THR A 91 26.20 -25.84 9.02
C THR A 91 25.86 -27.25 8.57
N ASP A 92 26.69 -27.84 7.70
CA ASP A 92 26.62 -29.24 7.28
C ASP A 92 26.91 -30.18 8.46
N GLY A 93 26.08 -30.11 9.50
CA GLY A 93 26.16 -30.91 10.70
C GLY A 93 24.80 -31.54 10.93
N ASN A 94 24.70 -32.82 10.57
CA ASN A 94 23.64 -33.75 10.92
C ASN A 94 22.89 -33.35 12.20
N ASP A 95 21.57 -33.13 12.11
CA ASP A 95 20.60 -33.46 13.15
C ASP A 95 19.20 -33.04 12.65
N ASP A 96 18.46 -33.99 12.05
CA ASP A 96 16.99 -34.19 11.88
C ASP A 96 16.00 -32.99 11.92
N SER A 97 16.47 -31.76 11.72
CA SER A 97 15.70 -30.50 11.76
C SER A 97 15.59 -29.84 10.38
N ASP A 98 16.22 -30.43 9.36
CA ASP A 98 16.45 -29.85 8.04
C ASP A 98 15.19 -29.74 7.14
N ALA A 99 14.13 -30.48 7.44
CA ALA A 99 12.93 -30.54 6.58
C ALA A 99 11.94 -29.38 6.81
N GLU A 100 11.89 -28.82 8.02
CA GLU A 100 11.09 -27.63 8.36
C GLU A 100 11.85 -26.35 7.98
N ASP A 101 13.17 -26.36 8.16
CA ASP A 101 14.05 -25.23 7.83
C ASP A 101 14.16 -24.99 6.32
N ALA A 102 14.11 -26.03 5.48
CA ALA A 102 14.04 -25.87 4.03
C ALA A 102 12.71 -25.21 3.59
N ARG A 103 11.58 -25.58 4.19
CA ARG A 103 10.25 -25.00 3.86
C ARG A 103 10.13 -23.56 4.31
N THR A 104 10.63 -23.22 5.50
CA THR A 104 10.62 -21.85 6.01
C THR A 104 11.56 -20.95 5.20
N ARG A 105 12.70 -21.49 4.72
CA ARG A 105 13.65 -20.78 3.85
C ARG A 105 13.06 -20.49 2.47
N ASP A 106 12.37 -21.45 1.85
CA ASP A 106 11.64 -21.23 0.59
C ASP A 106 10.51 -20.22 0.76
N TYR A 107 9.76 -20.26 1.86
CA TYR A 107 8.72 -19.27 2.17
C TYR A 107 9.28 -17.86 2.35
N LEU A 108 10.41 -17.71 3.06
CA LEU A 108 11.06 -16.42 3.26
C LEU A 108 11.66 -15.90 1.95
N GLN A 109 12.29 -16.76 1.16
CA GLN A 109 12.88 -16.39 -0.13
C GLN A 109 11.80 -16.05 -1.18
N GLU A 110 10.67 -16.76 -1.18
CA GLU A 110 9.52 -16.49 -2.02
C GLU A 110 8.79 -15.19 -1.59
N SER A 111 8.67 -14.91 -0.29
CA SER A 111 8.09 -13.65 0.19
C SER A 111 8.96 -12.43 -0.14
N ILE A 112 10.28 -12.56 -0.04
CA ILE A 112 11.26 -11.54 -0.44
C ILE A 112 11.21 -11.33 -1.96
N THR A 113 11.17 -12.39 -2.76
CA THR A 113 11.10 -12.26 -4.23
C THR A 113 9.75 -11.76 -4.73
N ARG A 114 8.62 -12.14 -4.10
CA ARG A 114 7.29 -11.61 -4.43
C ARG A 114 7.15 -10.12 -4.09
N THR A 115 7.69 -9.68 -2.96
CA THR A 115 7.73 -8.24 -2.62
C THR A 115 8.64 -7.45 -3.55
N ILE A 116 9.77 -8.03 -4.00
CA ILE A 116 10.66 -7.39 -4.98
C ILE A 116 10.02 -7.34 -6.38
N SER A 117 9.26 -8.35 -6.80
CA SER A 117 8.59 -8.42 -8.11
C SER A 117 7.38 -7.48 -8.20
N SER A 118 6.58 -7.37 -7.13
CA SER A 118 5.47 -6.39 -7.08
C SER A 118 5.95 -4.94 -6.98
N ASP A 119 7.09 -4.69 -6.34
CA ASP A 119 7.65 -3.33 -6.18
C ASP A 119 8.50 -2.89 -7.39
N THR A 120 8.87 -3.80 -8.30
CA THR A 120 9.52 -3.47 -9.60
C THR A 120 8.54 -3.29 -10.76
N ALA A 121 7.32 -3.84 -10.68
CA ALA A 121 6.32 -3.70 -11.75
C ALA A 121 5.42 -2.44 -11.64
N GLU A 122 5.27 -1.84 -10.45
CA GLU A 122 4.30 -0.73 -10.26
C GLU A 122 4.87 0.59 -9.73
N ARG A 123 6.17 0.69 -9.43
CA ARG A 123 6.75 1.97 -9.04
C ARG A 123 7.17 2.76 -10.27
N TRP A 124 6.40 3.83 -10.53
CA TRP A 124 6.63 4.93 -11.47
C TRP A 124 5.98 4.81 -12.85
N THR A 125 4.67 4.53 -12.91
CA THR A 125 3.83 5.37 -13.77
C THR A 125 2.84 6.15 -12.89
N PRO A 126 2.86 7.49 -12.90
CA PRO A 126 1.76 8.27 -12.35
C PRO A 126 0.58 8.24 -13.32
N SER A 127 0.05 7.05 -13.62
CA SER A 127 -1.09 6.86 -14.53
C SER A 127 -2.40 6.60 -13.78
N PHE A 128 -2.37 6.36 -12.46
CA PHE A 128 -3.55 5.97 -11.70
C PHE A 128 -4.29 7.10 -10.95
N LEU A 129 -3.87 8.37 -11.09
CA LEU A 129 -4.52 9.48 -10.36
C LEU A 129 -4.92 10.69 -11.18
N TRP A 130 -4.80 10.67 -12.51
CA TRP A 130 -5.34 11.75 -13.35
C TRP A 130 -5.90 11.20 -14.66
N ARG A 131 -7.10 10.58 -14.60
CA ARG A 131 -8.03 10.68 -15.73
C ARG A 131 -8.99 11.81 -15.42
N SER A 132 -8.53 12.99 -15.80
CA SER A 132 -9.30 14.20 -16.03
C SER A 132 -10.46 13.91 -16.99
N SER A 133 -11.68 13.90 -16.45
CA SER A 133 -12.86 14.29 -17.20
C SER A 133 -13.64 15.33 -16.38
N TRP A 134 -13.01 16.49 -16.24
CA TRP A 134 -13.69 17.75 -15.98
C TRP A 134 -13.11 18.77 -16.96
N ARG A 135 -13.86 19.05 -18.03
CA ARG A 135 -13.88 20.38 -18.66
C ARG A 135 -15.21 21.05 -18.24
N PRO A 136 -15.27 22.39 -18.31
CA PRO A 136 -16.32 23.23 -17.70
C PRO A 136 -17.72 22.92 -18.18
#